data_AF-A0A3M3M172-F1
#
_entry.id   AF-A0A3M3M172-F1
#
_cell.length_a   1.000
_cell.length_b   1.000
_cell.length_c   1.000
_cell.angle_alpha   90.00
_cell.angle_beta   90.00
_cell.angle_gamma   90.00
#
_symmetry.space_group_name_H-M   'P 1'
#
loop_
_entity.id
_entity.type
_entity.pdbx_description
1 polymer ?
#
loop_
_entity_poly.entity_id
_entity_poly.type
_entity_poly.pdbx_seq_one_letter_code
_entity_poly.pdbx_strand_id
1 'polypeptide(L)'
;MEKRVMAKEGSVAPKERINITFKPAIAGAQEEIELPLKLLVLGDFTQRVDERKLENRKAISIDKNNFNDVMAKQELELVMSVPKETL
;
A
#
# COMPACT_ATOMS: atom_id res chain seq x y z
N MET A 1 -12.29 7.51 22.76
CA MET A 1 -11.64 6.34 22.13
C MET A 1 -10.20 6.32 22.60
N GLU A 2 -9.92 5.45 23.56
CA GLU A 2 -8.60 5.30 24.20
C GLU A 2 -7.57 4.81 23.18
N LYS A 3 -6.45 5.53 23.05
CA LYS A 3 -5.24 4.99 22.43
C LYS A 3 -4.58 4.05 23.44
N ARG A 4 -4.79 2.75 23.27
CA ARG A 4 -4.06 1.72 24.02
C ARG A 4 -2.61 1.68 23.51
N VAL A 5 -1.74 2.46 24.15
CA VAL A 5 -0.28 2.37 23.94
C VAL A 5 0.26 1.34 24.92
N MET A 6 0.31 0.08 24.49
CA MET A 6 1.10 -1.00 25.11
C MET A 6 1.76 -1.76 23.96
N ALA A 7 3.07 -2.00 23.85
CA ALA A 7 4.16 -1.89 24.79
C ALA A 7 5.43 -1.39 24.06
N LYS A 8 6.01 -0.26 24.49
CA LYS A 8 7.39 0.14 24.11
C LYS A 8 8.38 -0.04 25.26
N GLU A 9 7.93 -0.47 26.43
CA GLU A 9 8.78 -0.71 27.59
C GLU A 9 9.10 -2.21 27.67
N GLY A 10 10.38 -2.55 27.50
CA GLY A 10 10.87 -3.93 27.55
C GLY A 10 10.51 -4.60 28.88
N SER A 11 10.09 -5.86 28.79
CA SER A 11 9.72 -6.68 29.94
C SER A 11 10.85 -6.72 30.98
N VAL A 12 10.61 -6.16 32.16
CA VAL A 12 11.52 -6.30 33.30
C VAL A 12 11.15 -7.59 34.01
N ALA A 13 12.07 -8.56 34.02
CA ALA A 13 11.88 -9.83 34.71
C ALA A 13 11.75 -9.65 36.24
N PRO A 14 11.06 -10.58 36.96
CA PRO A 14 10.92 -10.53 38.41
C PRO A 14 12.27 -10.42 39.13
N LYS A 15 12.29 -9.87 40.36
CA LYS A 15 13.53 -9.63 41.11
C LYS A 15 14.31 -10.94 41.37
N GLU A 16 15.32 -11.21 40.56
CA GLU A 16 16.37 -12.18 40.84
C GLU A 16 17.62 -11.47 41.42
N ARG A 17 18.61 -12.23 41.90
CA ARG A 17 19.82 -11.67 42.54
C ARG A 17 20.69 -10.85 41.59
N ILE A 18 20.53 -11.03 40.27
CA ILE A 18 21.18 -10.26 39.21
C ILE A 18 20.15 -10.09 38.07
N ASN A 19 19.83 -8.86 37.69
CA ASN A 19 18.99 -8.57 36.53
C ASN A 19 19.82 -7.83 35.47
N ILE A 20 19.98 -8.43 34.29
CA ILE A 20 20.63 -7.81 33.13
C ILE A 20 19.53 -7.27 32.21
N THR A 21 19.55 -5.97 31.93
CA THR A 21 18.59 -5.32 31.02
C THR A 21 19.35 -4.56 29.95
N PHE A 22 19.02 -4.82 28.68
CA PHE A 22 19.52 -4.02 27.57
C PHE A 22 18.71 -2.74 27.45
N LYS A 23 19.38 -1.60 27.56
CA LYS A 23 18.79 -0.27 27.26
C LYS A 23 19.57 0.32 26.09
N PRO A 24 18.97 0.48 24.90
CA PRO A 24 19.67 1.10 23.77
C PRO A 24 19.99 2.56 24.10
N ALA A 25 21.25 2.95 23.96
CA ALA A 25 21.72 4.30 24.22
C ALA A 25 21.37 5.24 23.06
N ILE A 26 20.10 5.56 22.90
CA ILE A 26 19.59 6.41 21.79
C ILE A 26 19.76 7.91 22.02
N ALA A 27 20.38 8.36 23.13
CA ALA A 27 20.74 9.77 23.38
C ALA A 27 19.65 10.83 23.09
N GLY A 28 18.36 10.47 23.23
CA GLY A 28 17.24 11.36 22.91
C GLY A 28 16.92 11.51 21.41
N ALA A 29 17.56 10.72 20.54
CA ALA A 29 17.24 10.65 19.12
C ALA A 29 15.76 10.31 18.93
N GLN A 30 15.06 11.19 18.23
CA GLN A 30 13.69 10.94 17.83
C GLN A 30 13.69 9.97 16.64
N GLU A 31 12.76 9.02 16.68
CA GLU A 31 12.52 8.10 15.58
C GLU A 31 11.96 8.91 14.39
N GLU A 32 12.77 9.09 13.35
CA GLU A 32 12.34 9.70 12.10
C GLU A 32 11.61 8.65 11.26
N ILE A 33 10.37 8.97 10.87
CA ILE A 33 9.57 8.12 10.00
C ILE A 33 9.67 8.68 8.58
N GLU A 34 10.25 7.90 7.68
CA GLU A 34 10.30 8.25 6.27
C GLU A 34 8.90 8.20 5.66
N LEU A 35 8.52 9.26 4.95
CA LEU A 35 7.26 9.33 4.23
C LEU A 35 7.47 8.84 2.79
N PRO A 36 6.83 7.72 2.39
CA PRO A 36 6.98 7.21 1.04
C PRO A 36 6.24 8.10 0.04
N LEU A 37 6.87 8.40 -1.10
CA LEU A 37 6.20 9.02 -2.24
C LEU A 37 5.26 8.00 -2.90
N LYS A 38 3.94 8.23 -2.78
CA LYS A 38 2.90 7.44 -3.45
C LYS A 38 2.21 8.30 -4.49
N LEU A 39 2.19 7.81 -5.74
CA LEU A 39 1.53 8.49 -6.85
C LEU A 39 0.16 7.88 -7.11
N LEU A 40 -0.82 8.74 -7.39
CA LEU A 40 -2.15 8.34 -7.86
C LEU A 40 -2.26 8.69 -9.34
N VAL A 41 -2.51 7.69 -10.17
CA VAL A 41 -2.74 7.87 -11.61
C VAL A 41 -4.21 7.64 -11.89
N LEU A 42 -4.84 8.61 -12.54
CA LEU A 42 -6.26 8.58 -12.89
C LEU A 42 -6.40 8.63 -14.42
N GLY A 43 -7.30 7.82 -14.94
CA GLY A 43 -7.57 7.72 -16.37
C GLY A 43 -8.66 6.71 -16.64
N ASP A 44 -9.17 6.74 -17.87
CA ASP A 44 -9.99 5.64 -18.37
C ASP A 44 -9.07 4.53 -18.90
N PHE A 45 -8.96 3.46 -18.13
CA PHE A 45 -8.07 2.33 -18.44
C PHE A 45 -8.80 1.13 -19.04
N THR A 46 -10.14 1.10 -19.00
CA THR A 46 -10.94 -0.07 -19.40
C THR A 46 -11.92 0.23 -20.53
N GLN A 47 -12.17 1.50 -20.86
CA GLN A 47 -13.21 1.97 -21.80
C GLN A 47 -14.60 1.38 -21.52
N ARG A 48 -14.85 1.01 -20.26
CA ARG A 48 -16.10 0.40 -19.81
C ARG A 48 -16.75 1.29 -18.76
N VAL A 49 -18.07 1.44 -18.86
CA VAL A 49 -18.84 2.15 -17.84
C VAL A 49 -18.79 1.37 -16.52
N ASP A 50 -18.39 2.05 -15.46
CA ASP A 50 -18.43 1.53 -14.08
C ASP A 50 -19.61 2.16 -13.34
N GLU A 51 -20.63 1.35 -13.04
CA GLU A 51 -21.85 1.77 -12.33
C GLU A 51 -21.58 2.19 -10.88
N ARG A 52 -20.42 1.79 -10.31
CA ARG A 52 -20.07 2.17 -8.95
C ARG A 52 -19.79 3.67 -8.89
N LYS A 53 -20.30 4.32 -7.84
CA LYS A 53 -19.93 5.69 -7.47
C LYS A 53 -18.42 5.82 -7.31
N LEU A 54 -17.88 6.99 -7.62
CA LEU A 54 -16.45 7.27 -7.57
C LEU A 54 -15.82 6.95 -6.20
N GLU A 55 -16.49 7.33 -5.11
CA GLU A 55 -16.06 7.04 -3.73
C GLU A 55 -15.92 5.54 -3.41
N ASN A 56 -16.61 4.68 -4.15
CA ASN A 56 -16.56 3.23 -3.99
C ASN A 56 -15.52 2.56 -4.92
N ARG A 57 -14.90 3.32 -5.84
CA ARG A 57 -13.85 2.83 -6.73
C ARG A 57 -12.52 2.86 -5.99
N LYS A 58 -12.01 1.67 -5.62
CA LYS A 58 -10.73 1.53 -4.92
C LYS A 58 -9.56 1.70 -5.90
N ALA A 59 -8.56 2.47 -5.49
CA ALA A 59 -7.28 2.51 -6.21
C ALA A 59 -6.60 1.13 -6.16
N ILE A 60 -5.92 0.78 -7.24
CA ILE A 60 -5.19 -0.48 -7.38
C ILE A 60 -3.70 -0.17 -7.26
N SER A 61 -3.02 -0.87 -6.36
CA SER A 61 -1.57 -0.75 -6.20
C SER A 61 -0.86 -1.47 -7.32
N ILE A 62 0.03 -0.79 -8.02
CA ILE A 62 0.83 -1.33 -9.13
C ILE A 62 2.31 -1.19 -8.80
N ASP A 63 3.05 -2.27 -9.03
CA ASP A 63 4.51 -2.30 -8.97
C ASP A 63 5.09 -3.20 -10.07
N LYS A 64 6.41 -3.34 -10.09
CA LYS A 64 7.13 -4.12 -11.12
C LYS A 64 6.77 -5.61 -11.14
N ASN A 65 6.29 -6.14 -10.03
CA ASN A 65 6.04 -7.57 -9.86
C ASN A 65 4.59 -7.95 -10.16
N ASN A 66 3.65 -7.00 -10.08
CA ASN A 66 2.22 -7.30 -10.22
C ASN A 66 1.56 -6.66 -11.45
N PHE A 67 2.31 -5.92 -12.27
CA PHE A 67 1.77 -5.18 -13.42
C PHE A 67 0.94 -6.08 -14.36
N ASN A 68 1.50 -7.23 -14.77
CA ASN A 68 0.82 -8.16 -15.69
C ASN A 68 -0.45 -8.76 -15.08
N ASP A 69 -0.42 -9.09 -13.78
CA ASP A 69 -1.58 -9.64 -13.07
C ASP A 69 -2.69 -8.61 -12.96
N VAL A 70 -2.34 -7.34 -12.70
CA VAL A 70 -3.31 -6.24 -12.66
C VAL A 70 -3.94 -6.06 -14.03
N MET A 71 -3.14 -6.03 -15.10
CA MET A 71 -3.62 -5.93 -16.48
C MET A 71 -4.57 -7.07 -16.84
N ALA A 72 -4.22 -8.32 -16.52
CA ALA A 72 -5.06 -9.48 -16.77
C ALA A 72 -6.41 -9.39 -16.03
N LYS A 73 -6.38 -9.00 -14.75
CA LYS A 73 -7.60 -8.82 -13.93
C LYS A 73 -8.48 -7.63 -14.33
N GLN A 74 -7.96 -6.68 -15.13
CA GLN A 74 -8.80 -5.61 -15.67
C GLN A 74 -9.73 -6.11 -16.79
N GLU A 75 -9.45 -7.28 -17.38
CA GLU A 75 -10.25 -7.86 -18.48
C GLU A 75 -10.44 -6.84 -19.61
N LEU A 76 -9.31 -6.33 -20.13
CA LEU A 76 -9.30 -5.31 -21.17
C LEU A 76 -9.78 -5.91 -22.50
N GLU A 77 -10.73 -5.22 -23.12
CA GLU A 77 -11.29 -5.57 -24.43
C GLU A 77 -11.38 -4.31 -25.28
N LEU A 78 -11.13 -4.45 -26.58
CA LEU A 78 -11.34 -3.39 -27.55
C LEU A 78 -12.07 -3.93 -28.77
N VAL A 79 -13.30 -3.48 -28.96
CA VAL A 79 -14.09 -3.77 -30.16
C VAL A 79 -14.15 -2.49 -30.98
N MET A 80 -13.54 -2.50 -32.16
CA MET A 80 -13.58 -1.35 -33.07
C MET A 80 -13.76 -1.80 -34.51
N SER A 81 -14.47 -0.99 -35.30
CA SER A 81 -14.58 -1.19 -36.75
C SER A 81 -13.41 -0.50 -37.43
N VAL A 82 -12.70 -1.25 -38.28
CA VAL A 82 -11.63 -0.73 -39.14
C VAL A 82 -12.10 -0.67 -40.59
N PRO A 83 -11.74 0.38 -41.35
CA PRO A 83 -12.02 0.44 -42.79
C PRO A 83 -11.40 -0.75 -43.53
N LYS A 84 -12.12 -1.28 -44.52
CA LYS A 84 -11.57 -2.30 -45.41
C LYS A 84 -10.65 -1.63 -46.43
N GLU A 85 -9.34 -1.84 -46.32
CA GLU A 85 -8.42 -1.48 -47.38
C GLU A 85 -8.69 -2.36 -48.61
N THR A 86 -9.00 -1.70 -49.73
CA THR A 86 -9.11 -2.36 -51.04
C THR A 86 -7.78 -2.14 -51.73
N LEU A 87 -7.01 -3.21 -51.96
CA LEU A 87 -5.83 -3.18 -52.83
C LEU A 87 -6.21 -2.83 -54.26
#